data_AF-A0A1N6T679-F1
#
_entry.id   AF-A0A1N6T679-F1
#
_cell.length_a   1.000
_cell.length_b   1.000
_cell.length_c   1.000
_cell.angle_alpha   90.00
_cell.angle_beta   90.00
_cell.angle_gamma   90.00
#
_symmetry.space_group_name_H-M   'P 1'
#
loop_
_entity.id
_entity.type
_entity.pdbx_description
1 polymer ?
#
loop_
_entity_poly.entity_id
_entity_poly.type
_entity_poly.pdbx_seq_one_letter_code
_entity_poly.pdbx_strand_id
1 'polypeptide(L)' 'MYSSTMTVNTDIITTTCGRELDLSRTELIIERSNSLFSYNIHKLNSGEYVIAEKFFANPFNNRYILLNDEQIEMLKHL' A
#
# COMPACT_ATOMS: atom_id res chain seq x y z
N MET A 1 7.17 31.18 12.88
CA MET A 1 7.63 29.81 13.11
C MET A 1 6.52 28.89 12.66
N TYR A 2 6.60 28.34 11.45
CA TYR A 2 5.57 27.42 10.97
C TYR A 2 5.85 26.06 11.60
N SER A 3 4.92 25.64 12.45
CA SER A 3 4.92 24.34 13.12
C SER A 3 5.02 23.25 12.06
N SER A 4 6.04 22.41 12.15
CA SER A 4 6.13 21.17 11.38
C SER A 4 4.87 20.36 11.68
N THR A 5 3.90 20.37 10.77
CA THR A 5 2.96 19.27 10.66
C THR A 5 3.82 18.06 10.33
N MET A 6 4.16 17.27 11.34
CA MET A 6 4.54 15.89 11.09
C MET A 6 3.36 15.31 10.31
N THR A 7 3.55 15.15 9.00
CA THR A 7 2.77 14.21 8.21
C THR A 7 2.98 12.87 8.90
N VAL A 8 2.12 12.57 9.87
CA VAL A 8 1.95 11.23 10.40
C VAL A 8 1.59 10.43 9.15
N ASN A 9 2.53 9.63 8.65
CA ASN A 9 2.25 8.69 7.58
C ASN A 9 1.17 7.76 8.13
N THR A 10 -0.09 8.08 7.87
CA THR A 10 -1.22 7.20 8.10
C THR A 10 -1.17 6.14 7.00
N ASP A 11 -0.18 5.26 7.13
CA ASP A 11 -0.07 4.01 6.38
C ASP A 11 -1.00 2.94 6.94
N ILE A 12 -1.87 3.32 7.88
CA ILE A 12 -3.02 2.54 8.31
C ILE A 12 -4.11 2.66 7.23
N ILE A 13 -4.45 1.53 6.65
CA ILE A 13 -5.50 1.40 5.64
C ILE A 13 -6.59 0.49 6.18
N THR A 14 -7.85 0.79 5.86
CA THR A 14 -8.98 -0.09 6.18
C THR A 14 -9.44 -0.75 4.91
N THR A 15 -9.43 -2.08 4.89
CA THR A 15 -9.92 -2.84 3.75
C THR A 15 -11.45 -2.76 3.67
N THR A 16 -12.01 -3.11 2.51
CA THR A 16 -13.47 -3.16 2.32
C THR A 16 -14.18 -4.15 3.26
N CYS A 17 -13.47 -5.14 3.80
CA CYS A 17 -14.00 -6.05 4.81
C CYS A 17 -13.82 -5.55 6.25
N GLY A 18 -13.36 -4.31 6.46
CA GLY A 18 -13.20 -3.68 7.77
C GLY A 18 -11.91 -4.05 8.52
N ARG A 19 -10.95 -4.72 7.85
CA ARG A 19 -9.65 -5.05 8.45
C ARG A 19 -8.73 -3.84 8.35
N GLU A 20 -8.16 -3.44 9.48
CA GLU A 20 -7.12 -2.41 9.51
C GLU A 20 -5.75 -3.05 9.27
N LEU A 21 -4.97 -2.46 8.37
CA LEU A 21 -3.63 -2.90 8.02
C LEU A 21 -2.69 -1.71 8.17
N ASP A 22 -1.63 -1.91 8.94
CA ASP A 22 -0.57 -0.91 9.12
C ASP A 22 0.59 -1.24 8.17
N LEU A 23 0.67 -0.50 7.06
CA LEU A 23 1.72 -0.68 6.05
C LEU A 23 3.10 -0.21 6.54
N SER A 24 3.20 0.58 7.62
CA SER A 24 4.50 1.04 8.13
C SER A 24 5.33 -0.10 8.76
N ARG A 25 4.66 -1.19 9.15
CA ARG A 25 5.26 -2.38 9.79
C ARG A 25 5.41 -3.56 8.82
N THR A 26 5.35 -3.29 7.53
CA THR A 26 5.36 -4.31 6.47
C THR A 26 6.66 -4.22 5.66
N GLU A 27 7.02 -5.33 5.02
CA GLU A 27 8.18 -5.35 4.12
C GLU A 27 7.78 -4.84 2.74
N LEU A 28 8.43 -3.78 2.25
CA LEU A 28 8.21 -3.26 0.90
C LEU A 28 9.00 -4.11 -0.12
N ILE A 29 8.27 -4.82 -0.98
CA ILE A 29 8.83 -5.75 -1.97
C ILE A 29 9.06 -5.06 -3.31
N ILE A 30 8.10 -4.25 -3.74
CA ILE A 30 8.17 -3.50 -4.99
C ILE A 30 7.75 -2.06 -4.71
N GLU A 31 8.53 -1.13 -5.24
CA GLU A 31 8.20 0.30 -5.26
C GLU A 31 8.28 0.80 -6.71
N ARG A 32 7.14 1.28 -7.23
CA ARG A 32 7.06 1.93 -8.54
C ARG A 32 6.29 3.22 -8.38
N SER A 33 6.79 4.30 -8.96
CA SER A 33 6.15 5.60 -8.88
C SER A 33 6.36 6.39 -10.17
N ASN A 34 5.37 7.21 -10.52
CA ASN A 34 5.46 8.16 -11.62
C ASN A 34 4.85 9.51 -11.18
N SER A 35 4.63 10.44 -12.11
CA SER A 35 4.07 11.77 -11.79
C SER A 35 2.60 11.76 -11.35
N LEU A 36 1.86 10.68 -11.59
CA LEU A 36 0.41 10.60 -11.37
C LEU A 36 0.04 9.70 -10.19
N PHE A 37 0.76 8.60 -10.00
CA PHE A 37 0.48 7.63 -8.95
C PHE A 37 1.73 6.82 -8.56
N SER A 38 1.62 6.13 -7.43
CA SER A 38 2.56 5.09 -7.00
C SER A 38 1.85 3.75 -6.87
N TYR A 39 2.60 2.69 -7.15
CA TYR A 39 2.21 1.29 -7.05
C TYR A 39 3.27 0.58 -6.22
N ASN A 40 2.88 0.18 -5.01
CA ASN A 40 3.77 -0.45 -4.04
C ASN A 40 3.22 -1.83 -3.67
N ILE A 41 4.09 -2.82 -3.51
CA ILE A 41 3.70 -4.12 -2.97
C ILE A 41 4.34 -4.31 -1.60
N HIS A 42 3.50 -4.52 -0.60
CA HIS A 42 3.87 -4.77 0.78
C HIS A 42 3.62 -6.23 1.14
N LYS A 43 4.56 -6.87 1.82
CA LYS A 43 4.35 -8.17 2.46
C LYS A 43 3.99 -7.94 3.92
N LEU A 44 2.80 -8.40 4.30
CA LEU A 44 2.28 -8.31 5.66
C LEU A 44 2.99 -9.30 6.59
N ASN A 45 2.97 -9.01 7.88
CA ASN A 45 3.51 -9.91 8.91
C ASN A 45 2.75 -11.25 8.99
N SER A 46 1.52 -11.30 8.46
CA SER A 46 0.75 -12.54 8.30
C SER A 46 1.23 -13.42 7.14
N GLY A 47 2.12 -12.92 6.28
CA GLY A 47 2.58 -13.59 5.06
C GLY A 47 1.82 -13.15 3.80
N GLU A 48 0.62 -12.60 3.94
CA GLU A 48 -0.20 -12.05 2.84
C GLU A 48 0.48 -10.84 2.18
N TYR A 49 0.06 -10.51 0.96
CA TYR A 49 0.58 -9.35 0.22
C TYR A 49 -0.51 -8.30 0.04
N VAL A 50 -0.11 -7.03 0.00
CA VAL A 50 -0.98 -5.90 -0.29
C VAL A 50 -0.36 -5.08 -1.40
N ILE A 51 -1.10 -4.88 -2.49
CA ILE A 51 -0.82 -3.83 -3.44
C ILE A 51 -1.43 -2.53 -2.89
N ALA A 52 -0.61 -1.49 -2.76
CA ALA A 52 -1.01 -0.13 -2.45
C ALA A 52 -0.82 0.75 -3.69
N GLU A 53 -1.92 1.13 -4.32
CA GLU A 53 -1.96 2.12 -5.38
C GLU A 53 -2.38 3.47 -4.80
N LYS A 54 -1.46 4.43 -4.74
CA LYS A 54 -1.72 5.78 -4.22
C LYS A 54 -1.72 6.80 -5.36
N PHE A 55 -2.85 7.46 -5.59
CA PHE A 55 -3.02 8.49 -6.61
C PHE A 55 -2.77 9.88 -6.01
N PHE A 56 -1.79 10.61 -6.53
CA PHE A 56 -1.38 11.88 -5.95
C PHE A 56 -2.39 13.01 -6.13
N ALA A 57 -3.18 12.95 -7.22
CA ALA A 57 -4.21 13.95 -7.50
C ALA A 57 -5.45 13.80 -6.60
N ASN A 58 -5.78 12.58 -6.17
CA ASN A 58 -6.96 12.32 -5.34
C ASN A 58 -6.82 11.04 -4.50
N PRO A 59 -6.73 11.15 -3.16
CA PRO A 59 -6.59 9.99 -2.29
C PRO A 59 -7.84 9.09 -2.25
N PHE A 60 -9.02 9.57 -2.64
CA PHE A 60 -10.24 8.73 -2.73
C PHE A 60 -10.13 7.67 -3.83
N ASN A 61 -9.20 7.85 -4.77
CA ASN A 61 -8.93 6.86 -5.81
C ASN A 61 -7.90 5.82 -5.38
N ASN A 62 -7.33 5.94 -4.18
CA ASN A 62 -6.35 4.97 -3.70
C ASN A 62 -6.99 3.58 -3.64
N ARG A 63 -6.26 2.59 -4.13
CA ARG A 63 -6.71 1.20 -4.14
C ARG A 63 -5.75 0.35 -3.33
N TYR A 64 -6.32 -0.50 -2.51
CA TYR A 64 -5.58 -1.46 -1.71
C TYR A 64 -6.13 -2.85 -2.00
N ILE A 65 -5.27 -3.74 -2.48
CA ILE A 65 -5.67 -5.07 -2.96
C ILE A 65 -4.90 -6.09 -2.14
N LEU A 66 -5.63 -6.90 -1.36
CA LEU A 66 -5.07 -8.06 -0.66
C LEU A 66 -4.88 -9.20 -1.66
N LEU A 67 -3.71 -9.81 -1.60
CA LEU A 67 -3.32 -10.95 -2.43
C LEU A 67 -2.89 -12.11 -1.55
N ASN A 68 -3.21 -13.31 -2.01
CA ASN A 68 -2.67 -14.56 -1.47
C ASN A 68 -1.37 -14.97 -2.20
N ASP A 69 -0.74 -16.04 -1.70
CA ASP A 69 0.54 -16.53 -2.23
C ASP A 69 0.47 -16.96 -3.71
N GLU A 70 -0.65 -17.54 -4.15
CA GLU A 70 -0.82 -17.94 -5.56
C GLU A 70 -0.87 -16.73 -6.50
N GLN A 71 -1.58 -15.68 -6.09
CA GLN A 71 -1.75 -14.45 -6.89
C GLN A 71 -0.44 -13.67 -7.02
N ILE A 72 0.39 -13.63 -5.97
CA ILE A 72 1.67 -12.93 -6.03
C ILE A 72 2.68 -13.68 -6.92
N GLU A 73 2.70 -15.01 -6.88
CA GLU A 73 3.56 -15.79 -7.77
C GLU A 73 3.17 -15.60 -9.23
N MET A 74 1.87 -15.53 -9.53
CA MET A 74 1.40 -15.23 -10.88
C MET A 74 1.84 -13.82 -11.36
N LEU A 75 1.85 -12.82 -10.47
CA LEU A 75 2.29 -11.46 -10.79
C LEU A 75 3.80 -11.36 -11.07
N LYS A 76 4.64 -12.21 -10.50
CA LYS A 76 6.09 -12.22 -10.76
C LYS A 76 6.45 -12.66 -12.18
N HIS A 77 5.53 -13.34 -12.87
CA HIS A 77 5.75 -13.89 -14.21
C HIS A 77 5.15 -13.03 -15.34
N LEU A 78 4.53 -11.89 -14.99
CA LEU A 78 4.06 -10.86 -15.93
C LEU A 78 5.14 -9.78 -16.15
#